data_AF-A0A7X5KRD2-F1
#
_entry.id   AF-A0A7X5KRD2-F1
#
_cell.length_a   1.000
_cell.length_b   1.000
_cell.length_c   1.000
_cell.angle_alpha   90.00
_cell.angle_beta   90.00
_cell.angle_gamma   90.00
#
_symmetry.space_group_name_H-M   'P 1'
#
loop_
_entity.id
_entity.type
_entity.pdbx_description
1 polymer ?
#
loop_
_entity_poly.entity_id
_entity_poly.type
_entity_poly.pdbx_seq_one_letter_code
_entity_poly.pdbx_strand_id
1 'polypeptide(L)' 'MSDVKERIVGAVTVMSETDANTLWKLIIDNFSEWENIKEIVPDETDVKMLQEIEADTDCHTFMSSDTAMKELGL' A
#
# COMPACT_ATOMS: atom_id res chain seq x y z
N MET A 1 -4.63 2.22 -15.83
CA MET A 1 -3.31 2.83 -15.56
C MET A 1 -2.56 2.99 -16.88
N SER A 2 -1.56 3.87 -17.03
CA SER A 2 -0.70 3.94 -18.22
C SER A 2 0.62 3.19 -18.02
N ASP A 3 1.26 2.74 -19.10
CA ASP A 3 2.53 1.96 -19.05
C ASP A 3 3.63 2.65 -18.24
N VAL A 4 3.69 3.98 -18.28
CA VAL A 4 4.67 4.75 -17.51
C VAL A 4 4.40 4.66 -16.01
N LYS A 5 3.13 4.68 -15.60
CA LYS A 5 2.73 4.59 -14.19
C LYS A 5 3.02 3.20 -13.62
N GLU A 6 2.74 2.14 -14.38
CA GLU A 6 3.06 0.75 -13.97
C GLU A 6 4.56 0.55 -13.76
N ARG A 7 5.40 1.12 -14.64
CA ARG A 7 6.87 1.06 -14.49
C ARG A 7 7.37 1.78 -13.24
N ILE A 8 6.78 2.93 -12.91
CA ILE A 8 7.13 3.66 -11.68
C ILE A 8 6.76 2.83 -10.45
N VAL A 9 5.55 2.27 -10.41
CA VAL A 9 5.11 1.40 -9.29
C VAL A 9 6.06 0.20 -9.15
N GLY A 10 6.35 -0.51 -10.24
CA GLY A 10 7.28 -1.64 -10.22
C GLY A 10 8.68 -1.24 -9.73
N ALA A 11 9.21 -0.10 -10.16
CA ALA A 11 10.51 0.37 -9.68
C ALA A 11 10.50 0.70 -8.18
N VAL A 12 9.41 1.30 -7.67
CA VAL A 12 9.23 1.61 -6.24
C VAL A 12 9.11 0.35 -5.39
N THR A 13 8.54 -0.74 -5.92
CA THR A 13 8.43 -2.00 -5.14
C THR A 13 9.76 -2.71 -4.87
N VAL A 14 10.81 -2.40 -5.63
CA VAL A 14 12.13 -3.06 -5.51
C VAL A 14 13.25 -2.14 -5.06
N MET A 15 12.98 -0.83 -4.88
CA MET A 15 13.98 0.13 -4.40
C MET A 15 14.16 0.04 -2.88
N SER A 16 15.28 0.57 -2.38
CA SER A 16 15.53 0.62 -0.95
C SER A 16 14.60 1.61 -0.24
N GLU A 17 14.34 1.41 1.05
CA GLU A 17 13.56 2.36 1.87
C GLU A 17 14.14 3.78 1.86
N THR A 18 15.47 3.92 1.82
CA THR A 18 16.14 5.22 1.74
C THR A 18 15.83 5.93 0.42
N ASP A 19 15.86 5.19 -0.69
CA ASP A 19 15.57 5.72 -2.02
C ASP A 19 14.08 6.04 -2.16
N ALA A 20 13.21 5.18 -1.63
CA ALA A 20 11.76 5.39 -1.58
C ALA A 20 11.41 6.67 -0.83
N ASN A 21 12.01 6.89 0.35
CA ASN A 21 11.82 8.12 1.12
C ASN A 21 12.32 9.37 0.38
N THR A 22 13.41 9.26 -0.37
CA THR A 22 13.96 10.37 -1.15
C THR A 22 13.05 10.71 -2.33
N LEU A 23 12.56 9.69 -3.04
CA LEU A 23 11.59 9.84 -4.12
C LEU A 23 10.26 10.41 -3.59
N TRP A 24 9.80 9.95 -2.44
CA TRP A 24 8.59 10.45 -1.79
C TRP A 24 8.67 11.95 -1.48
N LYS A 25 9.81 12.43 -0.95
CA LYS A 25 10.04 13.87 -0.75
C LYS A 25 10.00 14.64 -2.06
N LEU A 26 10.68 14.15 -3.10
CA LEU A 26 10.63 14.72 -4.44
C LEU A 26 9.20 14.85 -4.96
N ILE A 27 8.39 13.81 -4.71
CA ILE A 27 7.00 13.76 -5.13
C ILE A 27 6.16 14.81 -4.39
N ILE A 28 6.30 14.93 -3.07
CA ILE A 28 5.61 15.94 -2.27
C ILE A 28 6.01 17.36 -2.71
N ASP A 29 7.31 17.60 -2.91
CA ASP A 29 7.85 18.91 -3.22
C ASP A 29 7.43 19.42 -4.61
N ASN A 30 7.28 18.52 -5.59
CA ASN A 30 7.06 18.89 -6.99
C ASN A 30 5.63 18.67 -7.48
N PHE A 31 4.87 17.78 -6.84
CA PHE A 31 3.50 17.48 -7.20
C PHE A 31 2.59 17.87 -6.03
N SER A 32 2.41 19.18 -5.82
CA SER A 32 1.71 19.77 -4.67
C SER A 32 0.20 19.50 -4.62
N GLU A 33 -0.34 18.75 -5.58
CA GLU A 33 -1.77 18.44 -5.67
C GLU A 33 -2.20 17.21 -4.84
N TRP A 34 -1.38 16.78 -3.87
CA TRP A 34 -1.84 15.79 -2.88
C TRP A 34 -3.05 16.31 -2.09
N GLU A 35 -3.16 17.63 -1.87
CA GLU A 35 -4.36 18.26 -1.29
C GLU A 35 -5.62 18.09 -2.17
N ASN A 36 -5.45 17.84 -3.47
CA ASN A 36 -6.56 17.59 -4.40
C ASN A 36 -6.95 16.11 -4.49
N ILE A 37 -6.21 15.20 -3.85
CA ILE A 37 -6.68 13.83 -3.67
C ILE A 37 -7.91 13.91 -2.78
N LYS A 38 -9.08 13.72 -3.38
CA LYS A 38 -10.34 13.75 -2.63
C LYS A 38 -10.27 12.70 -1.53
N GLU A 39 -10.22 13.16 -0.29
CA GLU A 39 -10.64 12.38 0.86
C GLU A 39 -12.14 12.11 0.68
N ILE A 40 -12.46 10.98 0.06
CA ILE A 40 -13.82 10.49 -0.02
C ILE A 40 -14.13 9.70 1.23
N VAL A 41 -15.33 9.91 1.77
CA VAL A 41 -15.84 9.04 2.85
C VAL A 41 -15.91 7.62 2.29
N PRO A 42 -15.45 6.60 3.05
CA PRO A 42 -15.57 5.20 2.66
C PRO A 42 -17.01 4.88 2.27
N ASP A 43 -17.19 4.13 1.18
CA ASP A 43 -18.52 3.71 0.77
C ASP A 43 -19.03 2.55 1.64
N GLU A 44 -20.26 2.09 1.41
CA GLU A 44 -20.86 1.01 2.20
C GLU A 44 -20.05 -0.31 2.10
N THR A 45 -19.40 -0.54 0.96
CA THR A 45 -18.54 -1.71 0.75
C THR A 45 -17.29 -1.58 1.60
N ASP A 46 -16.64 -0.42 1.55
CA ASP A 46 -15.45 -0.14 2.35
C ASP A 46 -15.74 -0.30 3.85
N VAL A 47 -16.86 0.26 4.33
CA VAL A 47 -17.27 0.15 5.74
C VAL A 47 -17.52 -1.32 6.12
N LYS A 48 -18.19 -2.08 5.25
CA LYS A 48 -18.46 -3.51 5.49
C LYS A 48 -17.18 -4.33 5.55
N MET A 49 -16.22 -4.06 4.65
CA MET A 49 -14.91 -4.72 4.66
C MET A 49 -14.14 -4.40 5.95
N LEU A 50 -14.16 -3.15 6.41
CA LEU A 50 -13.53 -2.77 7.67
C LEU A 50 -14.15 -3.49 8.88
N GLN A 51 -15.48 -3.61 8.91
CA GLN A 51 -16.18 -4.35 9.96
C GLN A 51 -15.87 -5.86 9.93
N GLU A 52 -15.79 -6.45 8.73
CA GLU A 52 -15.42 -7.86 8.56
C GLU A 52 -13.99 -8.11 9.04
N ILE A 53 -13.05 -7.24 8.67
CA ILE A 53 -11.66 -7.29 9.16
C ILE A 53 -11.60 -7.16 10.68
N GLU A 54 -12.39 -6.26 11.27
CA GLU A 54 -12.41 -6.08 12.73
C GLU A 54 -12.97 -7.31 13.46
N ALA A 55 -13.97 -7.97 12.89
CA ALA A 55 -14.58 -9.17 13.46
C ALA A 55 -13.78 -10.46 13.23
N ASP A 56 -12.95 -10.52 12.19
CA ASP A 56 -12.15 -11.69 11.85
C ASP A 56 -10.82 -11.71 12.62
N THR A 57 -10.71 -12.62 13.60
CA THR A 57 -9.50 -12.80 14.41
C THR A 57 -8.26 -13.15 13.59
N ASP A 58 -8.43 -13.81 12.44
CA ASP A 58 -7.29 -14.18 11.59
C ASP A 58 -6.64 -12.93 11.00
N CYS A 59 -7.43 -11.89 10.69
CA CYS A 59 -6.95 -10.60 10.21
C CYS A 59 -6.16 -9.79 11.26
N HIS A 60 -6.19 -10.20 12.54
CA HIS A 60 -5.41 -9.60 13.63
C HIS A 60 -4.15 -10.41 13.98
N THR A 61 -3.94 -11.53 13.31
CA THR A 61 -2.78 -12.40 13.55
C THR A 61 -1.80 -12.30 12.39
N PHE A 62 -0.59 -11.84 12.70
CA PHE A 62 0.48 -11.72 11.72
C PHE A 62 1.57 -12.77 12.01
N MET A 63 2.02 -13.46 10.96
CA MET A 63 3.19 -14.33 11.01
C MET A 63 4.39 -13.66 10.35
N SER A 64 5.61 -14.07 10.72
CA SER A 64 6.81 -13.53 10.11
C SER A 64 6.89 -13.90 8.63
N SER A 65 7.58 -13.06 7.84
CA SER A 65 7.84 -13.34 6.42
C SER A 65 8.46 -14.72 6.22
N ASP A 66 9.42 -15.12 7.06
CA ASP A 66 10.07 -16.44 6.98
C ASP A 66 9.07 -17.59 7.22
N THR A 67 8.15 -17.40 8.15
CA THR A 67 7.10 -18.40 8.45
C THR A 67 6.10 -18.48 7.29
N ALA A 68 5.68 -17.33 6.76
CA ALA A 68 4.78 -17.26 5.62
C ALA A 68 5.37 -17.92 4.37
N MET A 69 6.64 -17.65 4.03
CA MET A 69 7.31 -18.28 2.89
C MET A 69 7.38 -19.80 3.04
N LYS A 70 7.69 -20.28 4.24
CA LYS A 70 7.71 -21.71 4.55
C LYS A 70 6.34 -22.39 4.39
N GLU A 71 5.26 -21.78 4.89
CA GLU A 71 3.89 -22.30 4.74
C GLU A 71 3.43 -22.29 3.27
N LEU A 72 3.89 -21.30 2.47
CA LEU A 72 3.58 -21.17 1.05
C LEU A 72 4.47 -22.04 0.14
N GLY A 73 5.48 -22.72 0.69
CA GLY A 73 6.43 -23.54 -0.06
C GLY A 73 7.38 -22.75 -0.95
N LEU A 74 7.66 -21.49 -0.57
CA LEU A 74 8.55 -20.55 -1.26
C LEU A 74 9.91 -20.44 -0.57
#